data_AF-A0AAN5KPS6-F1
#
_entry.id   AF-A0AAN5KPS6-F1
#
_cell.length_a   1.000
_cell.length_b   1.000
_cell.length_c   1.000
_cell.angle_alpha   90.00
_cell.angle_beta   90.00
_cell.angle_gamma   90.00
#
_symmetry.space_group_name_H-M   'P 1'
#
loop_
_entity.id
_entity.type
_entity.pdbx_description
1 polymer ?
#
loop_
_entity_poly.entity_id
_entity_poly.type
_entity_poly.pdbx_seq_one_letter_code
_entity_poly.pdbx_strand_id
1 'polypeptide(L)'
;MLKGKFMPNFLKDMEKLKKLICDLGITDDVITTLSRLKPFDLAMLKATSDNKVKTLLDSDELKPFWVNKFNKLRLEKDHIFQFRNPDPQSRADFYCGYVLYLAALKEKQKEVSSYYDYLNLSFKTFNCFYAAQEILTFLISACKNDSKRENIDLLYNFVTSQSTPIQEHKTPGCLLLANAYFYLAGFYQSLDLKAESIECYQECWEQLHLAQLLEADSEREIHNAYFNKGLATSNAFGLSSISEIKARCLDLASEALPYPVRNAREANAVKTFENRFKDSMSTAGKDDEDNITRPIIL
;
A
#
# COMPACT_ATOMS: atom_id res chain seq x y z
N MET A 1 -4.01 18.22 10.79
CA MET A 1 -5.24 19.06 10.75
C MET A 1 -5.73 19.02 9.32
N LEU A 2 -6.76 18.21 9.02
CA LEU A 2 -7.34 18.15 7.68
C LEU A 2 -7.96 19.52 7.37
N LYS A 3 -7.43 20.21 6.36
CA LYS A 3 -7.92 21.54 5.93
C LYS A 3 -8.75 21.46 4.65
N GLY A 4 -9.20 20.26 4.26
CA GLY A 4 -10.31 20.10 3.31
C GLY A 4 -11.62 20.57 3.93
N LYS A 5 -12.43 21.28 3.14
CA LYS A 5 -13.71 21.92 3.51
C LYS A 5 -14.76 20.86 3.89
N PHE A 6 -14.66 20.25 5.07
CA PHE A 6 -15.73 19.39 5.59
C PHE A 6 -16.92 20.28 5.94
N MET A 7 -18.05 20.09 5.24
CA MET A 7 -19.29 20.80 5.53
C MET A 7 -19.65 20.67 7.02
N PRO A 8 -20.07 21.74 7.71
CA PRO A 8 -20.35 21.72 9.15
C PRO A 8 -21.34 20.62 9.58
N ASN A 9 -22.29 20.28 8.71
CA ASN A 9 -23.27 19.23 8.96
C ASN A 9 -22.66 17.82 8.95
N PHE A 10 -21.68 17.56 8.07
CA PHE A 10 -21.00 16.26 7.98
C PHE A 10 -20.26 15.94 9.29
N LEU A 11 -19.50 16.90 9.81
CA LEU A 11 -18.78 16.71 11.08
C LEU A 11 -19.74 16.50 12.25
N LYS A 12 -20.83 17.25 12.29
CA LYS A 12 -21.85 17.10 13.35
C LYS A 12 -22.53 15.74 13.32
N ASP A 13 -22.83 15.21 12.14
CA ASP A 13 -23.45 13.90 12.00
C ASP A 13 -22.46 12.75 12.26
N MET A 14 -21.18 12.93 11.91
CA MET A 14 -20.11 12.01 12.30
C MET A 14 -19.93 11.95 13.83
N GLU A 15 -19.96 13.09 14.53
CA GLU A 15 -19.85 13.10 15.99
C GLU A 15 -21.07 12.44 16.67
N LYS A 16 -22.28 12.63 16.15
CA LYS A 16 -23.46 11.88 16.62
C LYS A 16 -23.30 10.38 16.44
N LEU A 17 -22.78 9.94 15.30
CA LEU A 17 -22.56 8.52 15.04
C LEU A 17 -21.47 7.92 15.92
N LYS A 18 -20.36 8.63 16.14
CA LYS A 18 -19.31 8.23 17.09
C LYS A 18 -19.89 8.05 18.50
N LYS A 19 -20.74 9.00 18.94
CA LYS A 19 -21.44 8.90 20.21
C LYS A 19 -22.36 7.67 20.26
N LEU A 20 -23.15 7.43 19.20
CA LEU A 20 -24.02 6.26 19.12
C LEU A 20 -23.24 4.94 19.26
N ILE A 21 -22.10 4.81 18.57
CA ILE A 21 -21.21 3.64 18.66
C ILE A 21 -20.67 3.50 20.09
N CYS A 22 -20.25 4.61 20.71
CA CYS A 22 -19.73 4.62 22.08
C CYS A 22 -20.78 4.25 23.15
N ASP A 23 -22.04 4.62 22.93
CA ASP A 23 -23.13 4.43 23.89
C ASP A 23 -23.77 3.03 23.77
N LEU A 24 -23.94 2.53 22.54
CA LEU A 24 -24.65 1.26 22.28
C LEU A 24 -23.75 0.07 21.94
N GLY A 25 -22.48 0.31 21.56
CA GLY A 25 -21.62 -0.73 20.99
C GLY A 25 -22.02 -1.12 19.56
N ILE A 26 -21.64 -2.32 19.12
CA ILE A 26 -21.98 -2.85 17.79
C ILE A 26 -23.33 -3.59 17.87
N THR A 27 -24.40 -2.88 17.52
CA THR A 27 -25.77 -3.41 17.42
C THR A 27 -26.26 -3.43 15.97
N ASP A 28 -27.36 -4.13 15.68
CA ASP A 28 -27.97 -4.14 14.34
C ASP A 28 -28.36 -2.74 13.84
N ASP A 29 -28.77 -1.84 14.74
CA ASP A 29 -29.07 -0.44 14.41
C ASP A 29 -27.81 0.33 14.00
N VAL A 30 -26.70 0.09 14.70
CA VAL A 30 -25.39 0.68 14.36
C VAL A 30 -24.90 0.14 13.02
N ILE A 31 -24.98 -1.19 12.80
CA ILE A 31 -24.60 -1.83 11.53
C ILE A 31 -25.46 -1.28 10.38
N THR A 32 -26.78 -1.15 10.59
CA THR A 32 -27.71 -0.57 9.61
C THR A 32 -27.33 0.87 9.29
N THR A 33 -26.98 1.66 10.30
CA THR A 33 -26.54 3.05 10.11
C THR A 33 -25.22 3.13 9.34
N LEU A 34 -24.22 2.33 9.71
CA LEU A 34 -22.94 2.24 9.01
C LEU A 34 -23.12 1.80 7.55
N SER A 35 -24.07 0.90 7.28
CA SER A 35 -24.33 0.40 5.92
C SER A 35 -24.82 1.47 4.95
N ARG A 36 -25.51 2.49 5.46
CA ARG A 36 -26.11 3.61 4.72
C ARG A 36 -25.12 4.76 4.45
N LEU A 37 -23.98 4.78 5.14
CA LEU A 37 -22.95 5.77 4.88
C LEU A 37 -22.40 5.63 3.45
N LYS A 38 -22.05 6.76 2.84
CA LYS A 38 -21.28 6.72 1.59
C LYS A 38 -19.92 6.07 1.87
N PRO A 39 -19.31 5.37 0.90
CA PRO A 39 -18.02 4.72 1.08
C PRO A 39 -16.95 5.64 1.68
N PHE A 40 -16.84 6.87 1.15
CA PHE A 40 -15.90 7.87 1.64
C PHE A 40 -16.15 8.23 3.12
N ASP A 41 -17.40 8.48 3.49
CA ASP A 41 -17.79 8.85 4.86
C ASP A 41 -17.47 7.73 5.85
N LEU A 42 -17.70 6.47 5.46
CA LEU A 42 -17.36 5.29 6.25
C LEU A 42 -15.85 5.14 6.47
N ALA A 43 -15.04 5.36 5.43
CA ALA A 43 -13.59 5.33 5.55
C ALA A 43 -13.06 6.49 6.40
N MET A 44 -13.62 7.69 6.24
CA MET A 44 -13.30 8.86 7.06
C MET A 44 -13.66 8.65 8.54
N LEU A 45 -14.81 8.02 8.82
CA LEU A 45 -15.22 7.67 10.18
C LEU A 45 -14.13 6.80 10.84
N LYS A 46 -13.72 5.70 10.21
CA LYS A 46 -12.67 4.83 10.78
C LYS A 46 -11.33 5.57 10.91
N ALA A 47 -10.97 6.41 9.95
CA ALA A 47 -9.68 7.12 9.97
C ALA A 47 -9.56 8.15 11.12
N THR A 48 -10.63 8.90 11.35
CA THR A 48 -10.64 10.12 12.19
C THR A 48 -11.31 9.95 13.55
N SER A 49 -11.78 8.74 13.87
CA SER A 49 -12.32 8.44 15.19
C SER A 49 -11.23 8.23 16.23
N ASP A 50 -11.61 8.43 17.50
CA ASP A 50 -10.76 8.09 18.63
C ASP A 50 -10.56 6.56 18.78
N ASN A 51 -9.65 6.17 19.67
CA ASN A 51 -9.29 4.77 19.87
C ASN A 51 -10.47 3.92 20.34
N LYS A 52 -11.40 4.45 21.13
CA LYS A 52 -12.55 3.68 21.65
C LYS A 52 -13.47 3.28 20.51
N VAL A 53 -13.82 4.23 19.64
CA VAL A 53 -14.64 3.95 18.46
C VAL A 53 -13.88 3.07 17.48
N LYS A 54 -12.57 3.28 17.26
CA LYS A 54 -11.75 2.41 16.39
C LYS A 54 -11.75 0.96 16.88
N THR A 55 -11.56 0.71 18.16
CA THR A 55 -11.64 -0.65 18.74
C THR A 55 -12.98 -1.30 18.48
N LEU A 56 -14.08 -0.55 18.57
CA LEU A 56 -15.41 -1.08 18.23
C LEU A 56 -15.58 -1.32 16.73
N LEU A 57 -15.01 -0.46 15.87
CA LEU A 57 -15.02 -0.67 14.42
C LEU A 57 -14.13 -1.85 13.98
N ASP A 58 -13.17 -2.25 14.81
CA ASP A 58 -12.27 -3.39 14.62
C ASP A 58 -12.74 -4.66 15.35
N SER A 59 -13.90 -4.61 16.00
CA SER A 59 -14.39 -5.73 16.79
C SER A 59 -14.85 -6.90 15.92
N ASP A 60 -14.84 -8.10 16.51
CA ASP A 60 -15.23 -9.34 15.82
C ASP A 60 -16.68 -9.29 15.33
N GLU A 61 -17.56 -8.63 16.07
CA GLU A 61 -18.98 -8.45 15.73
C GLU A 61 -19.17 -7.68 14.42
N LEU A 62 -18.24 -6.78 14.06
CA LEU A 62 -18.31 -5.98 12.84
C LEU A 62 -17.55 -6.62 11.66
N LYS A 63 -16.80 -7.72 11.87
CA LYS A 63 -16.08 -8.43 10.78
C LYS A 63 -17.00 -8.82 9.61
N PRO A 64 -18.20 -9.41 9.80
CA PRO A 64 -19.08 -9.76 8.69
C PRO A 64 -19.51 -8.56 7.83
N PHE A 65 -19.72 -7.40 8.48
CA PHE A 65 -20.03 -6.16 7.79
C PHE A 65 -18.89 -5.73 6.86
N TRP A 66 -17.64 -5.75 7.36
CA TRP A 66 -16.47 -5.38 6.58
C TRP A 66 -16.16 -6.37 5.46
N VAL A 67 -16.30 -7.68 5.71
CA VAL A 67 -16.18 -8.72 4.68
C VAL A 67 -17.17 -8.47 3.54
N ASN A 68 -18.43 -8.17 3.84
CA ASN A 68 -19.44 -7.85 2.83
C ASN A 68 -19.11 -6.55 2.05
N LYS A 69 -18.57 -5.52 2.71
CA LYS A 69 -18.13 -4.29 2.02
C LYS A 69 -16.93 -4.56 1.10
N PHE A 70 -15.94 -5.33 1.58
CA PHE A 70 -14.76 -5.75 0.83
C PHE A 70 -15.13 -6.61 -0.40
N ASN A 71 -15.94 -7.66 -0.21
CA ASN A 71 -16.36 -8.58 -1.27
C ASN A 71 -17.20 -7.91 -2.37
N LYS A 72 -17.71 -6.69 -2.13
CA LYS A 72 -18.45 -5.88 -3.12
C LYS A 72 -17.58 -4.91 -3.92
N LEU A 73 -16.30 -4.75 -3.57
CA LEU A 73 -15.38 -3.92 -4.33
C LEU A 73 -15.18 -4.48 -5.75
N ARG A 74 -15.31 -3.63 -6.77
CA ARG A 74 -15.08 -3.98 -8.17
C ARG A 74 -14.25 -2.91 -8.86
N LEU A 75 -13.57 -3.31 -9.92
CA LEU A 75 -12.92 -2.35 -10.82
C LEU A 75 -13.92 -1.83 -11.84
N GLU A 76 -13.72 -0.59 -12.28
CA GLU A 76 -14.57 0.07 -13.26
C GLU A 76 -14.52 -0.62 -14.64
N LYS A 77 -13.34 -1.14 -15.03
CA LYS A 77 -13.12 -1.74 -16.35
C LYS A 77 -13.22 -3.26 -16.39
N ASP A 78 -12.87 -3.91 -15.27
CA ASP A 78 -12.92 -5.36 -15.12
C ASP A 78 -13.83 -5.71 -13.94
N HIS A 79 -15.11 -5.87 -14.24
CA HIS A 79 -16.13 -6.18 -13.23
C HIS A 79 -16.06 -7.63 -12.71
N ILE A 80 -15.25 -8.49 -13.35
CA ILE A 80 -15.06 -9.88 -12.92
C ILE A 80 -13.96 -9.95 -11.86
N PHE A 81 -12.99 -9.03 -11.90
CA PHE A 81 -11.97 -8.93 -10.87
C PHE A 81 -12.57 -8.80 -9.46
N GLN A 82 -12.05 -9.60 -8.55
CA GLN A 82 -12.36 -9.56 -7.12
C GLN A 82 -11.06 -9.54 -6.33
N PHE A 83 -11.01 -8.71 -5.29
CA PHE A 83 -9.89 -8.73 -4.37
C PHE A 83 -9.89 -10.03 -3.57
N ARG A 84 -8.70 -10.60 -3.36
CA ARG A 84 -8.46 -11.75 -2.48
C ARG A 84 -8.15 -11.28 -1.06
N ASN A 85 -8.30 -12.16 -0.08
CA ASN A 85 -8.03 -11.86 1.33
C ASN A 85 -6.65 -11.15 1.50
N PRO A 86 -6.60 -9.92 2.07
CA PRO A 86 -5.38 -9.12 2.16
C PRO A 86 -4.52 -9.37 3.42
N ASP A 87 -4.68 -10.51 4.08
CA ASP A 87 -3.92 -10.85 5.30
C ASP A 87 -2.41 -10.61 5.14
N PRO A 88 -1.73 -10.00 6.14
CA PRO A 88 -2.22 -9.72 7.49
C PRO A 88 -3.06 -8.44 7.63
N GLN A 89 -3.24 -7.67 6.56
CA GLN A 89 -4.09 -6.47 6.61
C GLN A 89 -5.56 -6.88 6.75
N SER A 90 -6.30 -6.21 7.63
CA SER A 90 -7.73 -6.47 7.76
C SER A 90 -8.48 -6.05 6.48
N ARG A 91 -9.53 -6.78 6.10
CA ARG A 91 -10.42 -6.39 5.00
C ARG A 91 -11.07 -5.01 5.23
N ALA A 92 -11.23 -4.59 6.49
CA ALA A 92 -11.71 -3.25 6.86
C ALA A 92 -10.71 -2.16 6.49
N ASP A 93 -9.43 -2.34 6.82
CA ASP A 93 -8.36 -1.39 6.50
C ASP A 93 -8.09 -1.36 5.00
N PHE A 94 -8.10 -2.52 4.33
CA PHE A 94 -8.00 -2.59 2.87
C PHE A 94 -9.12 -1.77 2.21
N TYR A 95 -10.38 -1.98 2.62
CA TYR A 95 -11.52 -1.26 2.08
C TYR A 95 -11.39 0.25 2.30
N CYS A 96 -11.11 0.67 3.53
CA CYS A 96 -11.00 2.10 3.87
C CYS A 96 -9.83 2.77 3.13
N GLY A 97 -8.67 2.11 3.10
CA GLY A 97 -7.49 2.56 2.38
C GLY A 97 -7.78 2.71 0.88
N TYR A 98 -8.34 1.69 0.25
CA TYR A 98 -8.64 1.71 -1.18
C TYR A 98 -9.70 2.78 -1.54
N VAL A 99 -10.74 2.94 -0.73
CA VAL A 99 -11.77 3.97 -0.95
C VAL A 99 -11.17 5.38 -0.87
N LEU A 100 -10.31 5.66 0.11
CA LEU A 100 -9.64 6.96 0.22
C LEU A 100 -8.65 7.20 -0.90
N TYR A 101 -7.96 6.16 -1.38
CA TYR A 101 -7.12 6.24 -2.57
C TYR A 101 -7.94 6.64 -3.82
N LEU A 102 -9.08 5.98 -4.06
CA LEU A 102 -9.96 6.34 -5.17
C LEU A 102 -10.53 7.75 -5.02
N ALA A 103 -10.86 8.19 -3.79
CA ALA A 103 -11.28 9.55 -3.52
C ALA A 103 -10.17 10.57 -3.84
N ALA A 104 -8.92 10.27 -3.47
CA ALA A 104 -7.78 11.10 -3.84
C ALA A 104 -7.68 11.26 -5.36
N LEU A 105 -7.72 10.16 -6.12
CA LEU A 105 -7.65 10.20 -7.59
C LEU A 105 -8.75 11.07 -8.23
N LYS A 106 -9.95 11.09 -7.66
CA LYS A 106 -11.06 11.95 -8.14
C LYS A 106 -10.78 13.43 -7.92
N GLU A 107 -10.03 13.79 -6.89
CA GLU A 107 -9.66 15.17 -6.55
C GLU A 107 -8.36 15.63 -7.22
N LYS A 108 -7.55 14.71 -7.77
CA LYS A 108 -6.23 15.00 -8.38
C LYS A 108 -6.23 16.15 -9.39
N GLN A 109 -7.30 16.29 -10.18
CA GLN A 109 -7.44 17.34 -11.21
C GLN A 109 -8.34 18.51 -10.77
N LYS A 110 -8.98 18.43 -9.59
CA LYS A 110 -9.98 19.41 -9.13
C LYS A 110 -9.47 20.25 -7.98
N GLU A 111 -8.99 19.58 -6.93
CA GLU A 111 -8.56 20.21 -5.69
C GLU A 111 -7.32 19.48 -5.13
N VAL A 112 -6.14 19.97 -5.50
CA VAL A 112 -4.85 19.34 -5.20
C VAL A 112 -4.62 19.17 -3.69
N SER A 113 -5.13 20.08 -2.85
CA SER A 113 -5.07 19.94 -1.38
C SER A 113 -5.76 18.67 -0.90
N SER A 114 -6.98 18.43 -1.36
CA SER A 114 -7.77 17.26 -0.97
C SER A 114 -7.17 15.96 -1.52
N TYR A 115 -6.55 15.99 -2.71
CA TYR A 115 -5.77 14.87 -3.23
C TYR A 115 -4.68 14.42 -2.25
N TYR A 116 -3.84 15.34 -1.78
CA TYR A 116 -2.76 15.00 -0.84
C TYR A 116 -3.29 14.57 0.53
N ASP A 117 -4.34 15.22 1.04
CA ASP A 117 -4.92 14.87 2.34
C ASP A 117 -5.48 13.43 2.33
N TYR A 118 -6.24 13.05 1.29
CA TYR A 118 -6.83 11.72 1.18
C TYR A 118 -5.79 10.63 0.89
N LEU A 119 -4.80 10.93 0.05
CA LEU A 119 -3.72 9.99 -0.24
C LEU A 119 -2.86 9.72 1.01
N ASN A 120 -2.57 10.76 1.79
CA ASN A 120 -1.87 10.62 3.07
C ASN A 120 -2.66 9.82 4.09
N LEU A 121 -3.98 10.02 4.21
CA LEU A 121 -4.81 9.20 5.10
C LEU A 121 -4.81 7.74 4.66
N SER A 122 -5.03 7.49 3.37
CA SER A 122 -5.03 6.14 2.78
C SER A 122 -3.73 5.38 3.09
N PHE A 123 -2.59 6.04 2.95
CA PHE A 123 -1.29 5.43 3.26
C PHE A 123 -1.00 5.38 4.76
N LYS A 124 -0.96 6.51 5.47
CA LYS A 124 -0.48 6.58 6.85
C LYS A 124 -1.40 5.91 7.87
N THR A 125 -2.70 5.84 7.60
CA THR A 125 -3.68 5.24 8.53
C THR A 125 -3.96 3.78 8.21
N PHE A 126 -4.04 3.44 6.92
CA PHE A 126 -4.48 2.11 6.51
C PHE A 126 -3.40 1.30 5.79
N ASN A 127 -2.20 1.85 5.58
CA ASN A 127 -1.12 1.23 4.80
C ASN A 127 -1.64 0.70 3.45
N CYS A 128 -2.29 1.57 2.68
CA CYS A 128 -2.81 1.19 1.36
C CYS A 128 -1.67 1.12 0.33
N PHE A 129 -1.45 -0.06 -0.26
CA PHE A 129 -0.43 -0.28 -1.30
C PHE A 129 -0.56 0.72 -2.47
N TYR A 130 -1.77 0.92 -2.97
CA TYR A 130 -2.00 1.82 -4.13
C TYR A 130 -1.66 3.28 -3.79
N ALA A 131 -1.87 3.70 -2.53
CA ALA A 131 -1.47 5.02 -2.09
C ALA A 131 0.05 5.15 -1.97
N ALA A 132 0.73 4.13 -1.45
CA ALA A 132 2.20 4.08 -1.44
C ALA A 132 2.78 4.18 -2.86
N GLN A 133 2.22 3.40 -3.80
CA GLN A 133 2.64 3.40 -5.20
C GLN A 133 2.43 4.77 -5.86
N GLU A 134 1.28 5.41 -5.64
CA GLU A 134 0.97 6.72 -6.20
C GLU A 134 1.89 7.82 -5.63
N ILE A 135 2.18 7.79 -4.32
CA ILE A 135 3.13 8.72 -3.68
C ILE A 135 4.53 8.56 -4.29
N LEU A 136 5.04 7.34 -4.39
CA LEU A 136 6.35 7.08 -4.97
C LEU A 136 6.41 7.46 -6.45
N THR A 137 5.35 7.18 -7.21
CA THR A 137 5.25 7.60 -8.62
C THR A 137 5.32 9.12 -8.74
N PHE A 138 4.62 9.84 -7.88
CA PHE A 138 4.66 11.30 -7.84
C PHE A 138 6.06 11.84 -7.51
N LEU A 139 6.71 11.32 -6.47
CA LEU A 139 8.05 11.75 -6.05
C LEU A 139 9.12 11.42 -7.10
N ILE A 140 9.08 10.23 -7.71
CA ILE A 140 9.98 9.85 -8.81
C ILE A 140 9.77 10.79 -10.00
N SER A 141 8.52 11.09 -10.36
CA SER A 141 8.20 11.99 -11.47
C SER A 141 8.69 13.42 -11.20
N ALA A 142 8.58 13.90 -9.96
CA ALA A 142 9.13 15.19 -9.55
C ALA A 142 10.66 15.24 -9.72
N CYS A 143 11.38 14.18 -9.34
CA CYS A 143 12.84 14.07 -9.54
C CYS A 143 13.23 13.99 -11.03
N LYS A 144 12.42 13.33 -11.88
CA LYS A 144 12.63 13.31 -13.35
C LYS A 144 12.47 14.69 -13.98
N ASN A 145 11.52 15.48 -13.48
CA ASN A 145 11.24 16.81 -14.03
C ASN A 145 12.19 17.89 -13.48
N ASP A 146 12.61 17.76 -12.22
CA ASP A 146 13.53 18.67 -11.54
C ASP A 146 14.50 17.85 -10.66
N SER A 147 15.65 17.48 -11.24
CA SER A 147 16.66 16.61 -10.62
C SER A 147 17.54 17.34 -9.58
N LYS A 148 16.99 18.34 -8.89
CA LYS A 148 17.66 18.96 -7.74
C LYS A 148 17.81 17.94 -6.60
N ARG A 149 18.94 18.05 -5.91
CA ARG A 149 19.27 17.22 -4.74
C ARG A 149 18.16 17.22 -3.68
N GLU A 150 17.50 18.36 -3.44
CA GLU A 150 16.40 18.45 -2.46
C GLU A 150 15.23 17.50 -2.78
N ASN A 151 14.84 17.36 -4.04
CA ASN A 151 13.77 16.45 -4.45
C ASN A 151 14.20 14.98 -4.30
N ILE A 152 15.46 14.70 -4.64
CA ILE A 152 16.04 13.35 -4.55
C ILE A 152 16.14 12.93 -3.07
N ASP A 153 16.62 13.83 -2.20
CA ASP A 153 16.72 13.58 -0.77
C ASP A 153 15.33 13.45 -0.13
N LEU A 154 14.31 14.17 -0.62
CA LEU A 154 12.91 13.96 -0.19
C LEU A 154 12.40 12.56 -0.56
N LEU A 155 12.67 12.08 -1.78
CA LEU A 155 12.34 10.71 -2.20
C LEU A 155 13.08 9.68 -1.35
N TYR A 156 14.39 9.87 -1.12
CA TYR A 156 15.20 8.98 -0.29
C TYR A 156 14.67 8.90 1.15
N ASN A 157 14.35 10.05 1.76
CA ASN A 157 13.77 10.12 3.11
C ASN A 157 12.40 9.42 3.20
N PHE A 158 11.57 9.54 2.15
CA PHE A 158 10.31 8.79 2.10
C PHE A 158 10.55 7.28 2.02
N VAL A 159 11.38 6.82 1.08
CA VAL A 159 11.66 5.39 0.88
C VAL A 159 12.24 4.75 2.16
N THR A 160 13.23 5.39 2.78
CA THR A 160 13.86 4.88 4.00
C THR A 160 12.92 4.87 5.20
N SER A 161 12.17 5.96 5.44
CA SER A 161 11.24 6.05 6.57
C SER A 161 10.01 5.14 6.44
N GLN A 162 9.63 4.80 5.21
CA GLN A 162 8.43 4.01 4.91
C GLN A 162 8.73 2.58 4.44
N SER A 163 10.01 2.16 4.44
CA SER A 163 10.43 0.83 3.99
C SER A 163 9.70 -0.28 4.74
N THR A 164 9.73 -0.28 6.08
CA THR A 164 9.10 -1.31 6.90
C THR A 164 7.58 -1.42 6.67
N PRO A 165 6.77 -0.33 6.73
CA PRO A 165 5.34 -0.40 6.39
C PRO A 165 5.06 -0.91 4.98
N ILE A 166 5.82 -0.45 3.97
CA ILE A 166 5.59 -0.87 2.58
C ILE A 166 5.91 -2.36 2.40
N GLN A 167 6.92 -2.88 3.08
CA GLN A 167 7.28 -4.30 3.06
C GLN A 167 6.19 -5.22 3.66
N GLU A 168 5.23 -4.70 4.42
CA GLU A 168 4.07 -5.50 4.89
C GLU A 168 3.19 -5.97 3.72
N HIS A 169 3.34 -5.37 2.53
CA HIS A 169 2.75 -5.87 1.28
C HIS A 169 3.59 -6.94 0.59
N LYS A 170 4.55 -7.55 1.30
CA LYS A 170 5.39 -8.66 0.84
C LYS A 170 6.06 -8.37 -0.52
N THR A 171 5.96 -9.29 -1.49
CA THR A 171 6.60 -9.17 -2.81
C THR A 171 6.26 -7.85 -3.52
N PRO A 172 4.98 -7.45 -3.71
CA PRO A 172 4.65 -6.14 -4.29
C PRO A 172 5.28 -4.94 -3.58
N GLY A 173 5.30 -4.96 -2.24
CA GLY A 173 5.91 -3.90 -1.43
C GLY A 173 7.42 -3.80 -1.66
N CYS A 174 8.11 -4.94 -1.64
CA CYS A 174 9.55 -5.03 -1.90
C CYS A 174 9.89 -4.58 -3.32
N LEU A 175 9.11 -4.97 -4.33
CA LEU A 175 9.32 -4.54 -5.72
C LEU A 175 9.10 -3.03 -5.89
N LEU A 176 8.12 -2.47 -5.18
CA LEU A 176 7.87 -1.03 -5.19
C LEU A 176 9.06 -0.23 -4.62
N LEU A 177 9.63 -0.70 -3.50
CA LEU A 177 10.83 -0.10 -2.91
C LEU A 177 12.05 -0.30 -3.81
N ALA A 178 12.26 -1.50 -4.36
CA ALA A 178 13.35 -1.80 -5.28
C ALA A 178 13.32 -0.86 -6.50
N ASN A 179 12.14 -0.63 -7.08
CA ASN A 179 11.97 0.29 -8.19
C ASN A 179 12.29 1.74 -7.79
N ALA A 180 11.87 2.18 -6.61
CA ALA A 180 12.21 3.52 -6.10
C ALA A 180 13.72 3.70 -5.88
N TYR A 181 14.39 2.71 -5.27
CA TYR A 181 15.84 2.71 -5.10
C TYR A 181 16.59 2.68 -6.43
N PHE A 182 16.10 1.94 -7.42
CA PHE A 182 16.68 1.93 -8.76
C PHE A 182 16.67 3.33 -9.40
N TYR A 183 15.54 4.06 -9.29
CA TYR A 183 15.48 5.44 -9.76
C TYR A 183 16.38 6.39 -8.95
N LEU A 184 16.40 6.27 -7.62
CA LEU A 184 17.30 7.04 -6.75
C LEU A 184 18.76 6.86 -7.14
N ALA A 185 19.18 5.62 -7.42
CA ALA A 185 20.55 5.32 -7.84
C ALA A 185 20.92 6.08 -9.12
N GLY A 186 20.02 6.09 -10.11
CA GLY A 186 20.20 6.86 -11.35
C GLY A 186 20.21 8.37 -11.13
N PHE A 187 19.36 8.90 -10.25
CA PHE A 187 19.34 10.34 -9.92
C PHE A 187 20.64 10.78 -9.22
N TYR A 188 21.10 10.03 -8.21
CA TYR A 188 22.37 10.32 -7.55
C TYR A 188 23.55 10.21 -8.51
N GLN A 189 23.56 9.22 -9.41
CA GLN A 189 24.58 9.10 -10.46
C GLN A 189 24.61 10.32 -11.37
N SER A 190 23.45 10.87 -11.74
CA SER A 190 23.35 12.08 -12.60
C SER A 190 23.91 13.35 -11.94
N LEU A 191 24.04 13.36 -10.61
CA LEU A 191 24.64 14.43 -9.82
C LEU A 191 26.10 14.15 -9.43
N ASP A 192 26.72 13.10 -9.98
CA ASP A 192 28.06 12.61 -9.62
C ASP A 192 28.20 12.20 -8.13
N LEU A 193 27.07 11.92 -7.47
CA LEU A 193 27.00 11.42 -6.09
C LEU A 193 27.14 9.89 -6.09
N LYS A 194 28.36 9.41 -6.37
CA LYS A 194 28.64 7.98 -6.62
C LYS A 194 28.39 7.10 -5.41
N ALA A 195 28.71 7.56 -4.20
CA ALA A 195 28.55 6.76 -2.99
C ALA A 195 27.06 6.47 -2.72
N GLU A 196 26.24 7.52 -2.79
CA GLU A 196 24.78 7.44 -2.61
C GLU A 196 24.11 6.61 -3.73
N SER A 197 24.61 6.73 -4.97
CA SER A 197 24.16 5.90 -6.08
C SER A 197 24.42 4.41 -5.84
N ILE A 198 25.65 4.06 -5.41
CA ILE A 198 26.04 2.69 -5.09
C ILE A 198 25.18 2.16 -3.94
N GLU A 199 24.99 2.94 -2.88
CA GLU A 199 24.13 2.56 -1.75
C GLU A 199 22.71 2.24 -2.21
N CYS A 200 22.11 3.09 -3.04
CA CYS A 200 20.77 2.86 -3.58
C CYS A 200 20.69 1.60 -4.46
N TYR A 201 21.71 1.30 -5.27
CA TYR A 201 21.75 0.02 -6.01
C TYR A 201 21.85 -1.19 -5.08
N GLN A 202 22.58 -1.08 -3.97
CA GLN A 202 22.67 -2.15 -2.97
C GLN A 202 21.33 -2.40 -2.26
N GLU A 203 20.64 -1.34 -1.86
CA GLU A 203 19.29 -1.44 -1.27
C GLU A 203 18.28 -1.98 -2.29
N CYS A 204 18.36 -1.54 -3.56
CA CYS A 204 17.56 -2.11 -4.66
C CYS A 204 17.76 -3.63 -4.75
N TRP A 205 19.00 -4.11 -4.73
CA TRP A 205 19.32 -5.54 -4.80
C TRP A 205 18.77 -6.34 -3.60
N GLU A 206 18.91 -5.79 -2.39
CA GLU A 206 18.38 -6.38 -1.17
C GLU A 206 16.86 -6.55 -1.26
N GLN A 207 16.14 -5.51 -1.68
CA GLN A 207 14.68 -5.55 -1.85
C GLN A 207 14.25 -6.52 -2.97
N LEU A 208 14.96 -6.57 -4.10
CA LEU A 208 14.69 -7.55 -5.16
C LEU A 208 14.86 -8.99 -4.67
N HIS A 209 15.87 -9.25 -3.85
CA HIS A 209 16.05 -10.59 -3.29
C HIS A 209 14.98 -10.93 -2.26
N LEU A 210 14.62 -9.99 -1.38
CA LEU A 210 13.51 -10.19 -0.44
C LEU A 210 12.18 -10.45 -1.17
N ALA A 211 11.91 -9.72 -2.24
CA ALA A 211 10.73 -9.93 -3.10
C ALA A 211 10.69 -11.35 -3.67
N GLN A 212 11.85 -11.89 -4.10
CA GLN A 212 11.99 -13.24 -4.63
C GLN A 212 11.76 -14.31 -3.55
N LEU A 213 12.27 -14.10 -2.32
CA LEU A 213 12.06 -15.01 -1.20
C LEU A 213 10.58 -15.10 -0.79
N LEU A 214 9.83 -14.00 -0.95
CA LEU A 214 8.42 -13.89 -0.55
C LEU A 214 7.43 -14.27 -1.65
N GLU A 215 7.87 -14.49 -2.89
CA GLU A 215 7.00 -14.58 -4.07
C GLU A 215 5.96 -15.69 -3.94
N ALA A 216 6.39 -16.89 -3.53
CA ALA A 216 5.52 -18.05 -3.37
C ALA A 216 4.38 -17.84 -2.35
N ASP A 217 4.59 -16.98 -1.35
CA ASP A 217 3.63 -16.68 -0.27
C ASP A 217 2.89 -15.35 -0.48
N SER A 218 3.07 -14.72 -1.65
CA SER A 218 2.54 -13.40 -1.98
C SER A 218 1.51 -13.42 -3.13
N GLU A 219 1.01 -14.59 -3.53
CA GLU A 219 0.07 -14.71 -4.65
C GLU A 219 -1.19 -13.86 -4.49
N ARG A 220 -1.72 -13.70 -3.27
CA ARG A 220 -2.90 -12.87 -3.00
C ARG A 220 -2.56 -11.38 -3.11
N GLU A 221 -1.41 -10.98 -2.59
CA GLU A 221 -0.89 -9.62 -2.63
C GLU A 221 -0.57 -9.22 -4.07
N ILE A 222 0.08 -10.09 -4.85
CA ILE A 222 0.38 -9.88 -6.28
C ILE A 222 -0.93 -9.73 -7.08
N HIS A 223 -1.91 -10.60 -6.84
CA HIS A 223 -3.23 -10.52 -7.47
C HIS A 223 -3.91 -9.18 -7.16
N ASN A 224 -3.91 -8.76 -5.90
CA ASN A 224 -4.52 -7.52 -5.47
C ASN A 224 -3.79 -6.29 -6.02
N ALA A 225 -2.49 -6.17 -5.72
CA ALA A 225 -1.63 -5.03 -6.03
C ALA A 225 -1.62 -4.65 -7.52
N TYR A 226 -1.64 -5.66 -8.39
CA TYR A 226 -1.55 -5.48 -9.84
C TYR A 226 -2.82 -5.89 -10.57
N PHE A 227 -3.94 -6.00 -9.85
CA PHE A 227 -5.26 -6.31 -10.43
C PHE A 227 -5.24 -7.52 -11.37
N ASN A 228 -4.56 -8.59 -10.95
CA ASN A 228 -4.38 -9.82 -11.71
C ASN A 228 -3.66 -9.63 -13.08
N LYS A 229 -2.79 -8.62 -13.21
CA LYS A 229 -1.96 -8.39 -14.40
C LYS A 229 -0.51 -8.88 -14.26
N GLY A 230 -0.21 -9.57 -13.16
CA GLY A 230 1.12 -10.08 -12.86
C GLY A 230 2.14 -8.97 -12.56
N LEU A 231 3.42 -9.33 -12.53
CA LEU A 231 4.50 -8.45 -12.09
C LEU A 231 4.99 -7.43 -13.13
N ALA A 232 4.49 -7.47 -14.37
CA ALA A 232 5.00 -6.63 -15.45
C ALA A 232 4.96 -5.12 -15.14
N THR A 233 3.96 -4.67 -14.37
CA THR A 233 3.82 -3.26 -13.97
C THR A 233 4.59 -2.88 -12.70
N SER A 234 5.30 -3.82 -12.08
CA SER A 234 6.03 -3.58 -10.81
C SER A 234 7.39 -2.89 -11.00
N ASN A 235 7.93 -2.91 -12.22
CA ASN A 235 9.30 -2.51 -12.52
C ASN A 235 9.40 -1.71 -13.82
N ALA A 236 10.49 -0.95 -13.96
CA ALA A 236 10.74 -0.10 -15.12
C ALA A 236 10.97 -0.87 -16.45
N PHE A 237 11.21 -2.18 -16.40
CA PHE A 237 11.55 -2.99 -17.57
C PHE A 237 10.35 -3.72 -18.18
N GLY A 238 9.19 -3.73 -17.52
CA GLY A 238 8.02 -4.45 -18.00
C GLY A 238 8.12 -5.98 -17.86
N LEU A 239 9.04 -6.49 -17.02
CA LEU A 239 9.34 -7.91 -16.91
C LEU A 239 8.47 -8.60 -15.86
N SER A 240 8.13 -9.87 -16.10
CA SER A 240 7.28 -10.67 -15.20
C SER A 240 8.06 -11.57 -14.24
N SER A 241 9.38 -11.71 -14.41
CA SER A 241 10.24 -12.56 -13.56
C SER A 241 11.20 -11.73 -12.72
N ILE A 242 11.18 -11.92 -11.39
CA ILE A 242 12.11 -11.23 -10.48
C ILE A 242 13.57 -11.54 -10.82
N SER A 243 13.86 -12.77 -11.26
CA SER A 243 15.21 -13.14 -11.70
C SER A 243 15.66 -12.36 -12.94
N GLU A 244 14.76 -12.10 -13.89
CA GLU A 244 15.07 -11.29 -15.08
C GLU A 244 15.23 -9.81 -14.72
N ILE A 245 14.43 -9.30 -13.78
CA ILE A 245 14.58 -7.95 -13.22
C ILE A 245 15.95 -7.80 -12.54
N LYS A 246 16.38 -8.80 -11.74
CA LYS A 246 17.73 -8.82 -11.13
C LYS A 246 18.83 -8.80 -12.19
N ALA A 247 18.71 -9.61 -13.25
CA ALA A 247 19.69 -9.61 -14.34
C ALA A 247 19.82 -8.23 -15.00
N ARG A 248 18.69 -7.59 -15.35
CA ARG A 248 18.69 -6.24 -15.94
C ARG A 248 19.20 -5.16 -14.99
N CYS A 249 18.88 -5.26 -13.70
CA CYS A 249 19.40 -4.35 -12.69
C CYS A 249 20.93 -4.46 -12.61
N LEU A 250 21.48 -5.68 -12.61
CA LEU A 250 22.92 -5.92 -12.58
C LEU A 250 23.63 -5.39 -13.83
N ASP A 251 23.04 -5.59 -15.02
CA ASP A 251 23.59 -5.07 -16.29
C ASP A 251 23.79 -3.54 -16.24
N LEU A 252 22.86 -2.82 -15.59
CA LEU A 252 22.87 -1.36 -15.51
C LEU A 252 23.69 -0.83 -14.32
N ALA A 253 23.67 -1.54 -13.20
CA ALA A 253 24.45 -1.18 -12.00
C ALA A 253 25.95 -1.45 -12.17
N SER A 254 26.32 -2.40 -13.05
CA SER A 254 27.72 -2.72 -13.40
C SER A 254 28.61 -2.87 -12.15
N GLU A 255 29.64 -2.05 -12.00
CA GLU A 255 30.61 -2.09 -10.91
C GLU A 255 30.05 -1.67 -9.54
N ALA A 256 28.84 -1.11 -9.48
CA ALA A 256 28.19 -0.78 -8.21
C ALA A 256 27.78 -2.04 -7.42
N LEU A 257 27.61 -3.18 -8.09
CA LEU A 257 27.14 -4.44 -7.49
C LEU A 257 28.08 -5.63 -7.77
N PRO A 258 29.35 -5.58 -7.30
CA PRO A 258 30.24 -6.72 -7.40
C PRO A 258 29.71 -7.90 -6.58
N TYR A 259 30.13 -9.12 -6.93
CA TYR A 259 29.60 -10.35 -6.32
C TYR A 259 29.60 -10.36 -4.78
N PRO A 260 30.69 -9.95 -4.08
CA PRO A 260 30.70 -9.96 -2.61
C PRO A 260 29.63 -9.05 -1.99
N VAL A 261 29.36 -7.90 -2.63
CA VAL A 261 28.32 -6.95 -2.18
C VAL A 261 26.94 -7.54 -2.38
N ARG A 262 26.67 -8.12 -3.56
CA ARG A 262 25.40 -8.80 -3.83
C ARG A 262 25.14 -9.92 -2.84
N ASN A 263 26.13 -10.77 -2.58
CA ASN A 263 26.02 -11.88 -1.63
C ASN A 263 25.70 -11.40 -0.20
N ALA A 264 26.34 -10.33 0.26
CA ALA A 264 26.06 -9.74 1.56
C ALA A 264 24.63 -9.19 1.65
N ARG A 265 24.15 -8.50 0.60
CA ARG A 265 22.77 -7.99 0.52
C ARG A 265 21.73 -9.09 0.45
N GLU A 266 22.03 -10.18 -0.26
CA GLU A 266 21.18 -11.37 -0.27
C GLU A 266 21.09 -12.01 1.12
N ALA A 267 22.20 -12.11 1.86
CA ALA A 267 22.18 -12.60 3.24
C ALA A 267 21.36 -11.70 4.19
N ASN A 268 21.39 -10.37 4.02
CA ASN A 268 20.54 -9.45 4.79
C ASN A 268 19.05 -9.65 4.49
N ALA A 269 18.69 -9.83 3.21
CA ALA A 269 17.32 -10.13 2.82
C ALA A 269 16.84 -11.48 3.39
N VAL A 270 17.70 -12.52 3.39
CA VAL A 270 17.41 -13.79 4.07
C VAL A 270 17.17 -13.58 5.56
N LYS A 271 18.04 -12.82 6.25
CA LYS A 271 17.86 -12.50 7.67
C LYS A 271 16.55 -11.76 7.93
N THR A 272 16.16 -10.85 7.05
CA THR A 272 14.88 -10.12 7.15
C THR A 272 13.69 -11.06 6.96
N PHE A 273 13.74 -11.92 5.94
CA PHE A 273 12.75 -12.96 5.69
C PHE A 273 12.55 -13.86 6.92
N GLU A 274 13.64 -14.39 7.47
CA GLU A 274 13.59 -15.31 8.61
C GLU A 274 13.07 -14.66 9.89
N ASN A 275 13.45 -13.41 10.16
CA ASN A 275 13.09 -12.75 11.42
C ASN A 275 11.67 -12.14 11.41
N ARG A 276 11.13 -11.79 10.24
CA ARG A 276 9.85 -11.06 10.15
C ARG A 276 8.73 -11.84 9.49
N PHE A 277 9.02 -12.65 8.49
CA PHE A 277 7.99 -13.22 7.62
C PHE A 277 7.78 -14.72 7.81
N LYS A 278 8.79 -15.45 8.30
CA LYS A 278 8.78 -16.91 8.44
C LYS A 278 7.59 -17.46 9.25
N ASP A 279 7.25 -16.82 10.37
CA ASP A 279 6.15 -17.29 11.23
C ASP A 279 4.77 -16.97 10.65
N SER A 280 4.63 -15.82 9.97
CA SER A 280 3.39 -15.41 9.30
C SER A 280 2.96 -16.34 8.15
N MET A 281 3.90 -17.13 7.62
CA MET A 281 3.65 -18.11 6.55
C MET A 281 3.03 -19.40 7.06
N SER A 282 3.25 -19.75 8.33
CA SER A 282 2.76 -21.02 8.92
C SER A 282 1.25 -21.02 9.22
N THR A 283 0.59 -19.86 9.21
CA THR A 283 -0.83 -19.69 9.53
C THR A 283 -1.72 -19.36 8.31
N ALA A 284 -1.15 -19.00 7.16
CA ALA A 284 -1.88 -18.49 5.98
C ALA A 284 -2.76 -19.51 5.22
N GLY A 285 -2.82 -20.76 5.71
CA GLY A 285 -3.50 -21.89 5.05
C GLY A 285 -4.74 -22.43 5.77
N LYS A 286 -5.27 -21.76 6.81
CA LYS A 286 -6.36 -22.37 7.62
C LYS A 286 -7.76 -21.76 7.54
N ASP A 287 -7.97 -20.50 7.16
CA ASP A 287 -9.31 -19.91 7.33
C ASP A 287 -9.87 -19.18 6.09
N ASP A 288 -11.16 -19.45 5.86
CA ASP A 288 -12.18 -18.81 5.02
C ASP A 288 -12.34 -19.24 3.54
N GLU A 289 -13.30 -20.14 3.33
CA GLU A 289 -14.00 -20.35 2.05
C GLU A 289 -14.67 -19.04 1.58
N ASP A 290 -14.34 -18.61 0.36
CA ASP A 290 -14.89 -17.44 -0.32
C ASP A 290 -16.41 -17.58 -0.58
N ASN A 291 -17.24 -17.19 0.39
CA ASN A 291 -18.70 -17.23 0.24
C ASN A 291 -19.23 -16.01 -0.55
N ILE A 292 -19.63 -16.28 -1.79
CA ILE A 292 -20.08 -15.29 -2.79
C ILE A 292 -21.50 -14.80 -2.45
N THR A 293 -21.68 -13.50 -2.20
CA THR A 293 -23.02 -12.86 -2.14
C THR A 293 -23.18 -11.74 -3.18
N ARG A 294 -24.42 -11.58 -3.66
CA ARG A 294 -24.81 -10.85 -4.90
C ARG A 294 -24.41 -9.36 -4.94
N PRO A 295 -24.15 -8.82 -6.16
CA PRO A 295 -23.49 -7.52 -6.37
C PRO A 295 -24.38 -6.29 -6.12
N ILE A 296 -23.73 -5.15 -5.82
CA ILE A 296 -24.27 -3.78 -5.92
C ILE A 296 -23.31 -3.02 -6.84
N ILE A 297 -23.81 -2.41 -7.91
CA ILE A 297 -23.03 -1.58 -8.85
C ILE A 297 -22.92 -0.16 -8.26
N LEU A 298 -21.70 0.38 -8.18
CA LEU A 298 -21.39 1.76 -7.75
C LEU A 298 -21.51 2.74 -8.91
#